data_AF-A0A2D6AZ34-F1
#
_entry.id   AF-A0A2D6AZ34-F1
#
_cell.length_a   1.000
_cell.length_b   1.000
_cell.length_c   1.000
_cell.angle_alpha   90.00
_cell.angle_beta   90.00
_cell.angle_gamma   90.00
#
_symmetry.space_group_name_H-M   'P 1'
#
loop_
_entity.id
_entity.type
_entity.pdbx_description
1 polymer ?
#
loop_
_entity_poly.entity_id
_entity_poly.type
_entity_poly.pdbx_seq_one_letter_code
_entity_poly.pdbx_strand_id
1 'polypeptide(L)'
;MSRWVYKMYSSDLLKELIREVTVQLNDEMQVEYGSESHINELDKLISDLQFLKKSLRKGHNRHKHRKEMHRLQDAIGAIRYLKNSASRFGIKNGLLKEGGLKLPPEKREMLAQLNPTVVSQAVEIYERLLGDWNMYLSSMGEDPIIPMRPVGSVSYYQQDLSLADDTSYGDIDYLVAFPSESEGSEIERRRSEREVQSKYRELFVSFLNDKLPDSVDVEETLRGNTPFMVMLRLPDGKLVQVDTVITFPRYSGWMEGRYTPERGIKGYTIGNLYKALGDYLVMSIGTEGVIVRSKMGERVASRFSRSKGVETENISTNIKTFLRDIAKYIIGSDEINEDPLLSNNPGVNPESVTIEGLARGVKGLALTLGSHGVYDINEMLNSVLENYSAGLRKNIENKKKRGIDEKKYQKLLDLNDKVFQQVKQEFGI
;
A
#
# COMPACT_ATOMS: atom_id res chain seq x y z
N MET A 1 32.01 36.23 18.24
CA MET A 1 32.32 35.25 17.18
C MET A 1 32.32 33.84 17.76
N SER A 2 31.13 33.33 18.12
CA SER A 2 31.00 32.17 19.03
C SER A 2 29.72 31.35 18.76
N ARG A 3 29.50 30.94 17.50
CA ARG A 3 28.36 30.06 17.17
C ARG A 3 28.57 29.04 16.05
N TRP A 4 29.77 28.96 15.47
CA TRP A 4 30.03 28.13 14.29
C TRP A 4 31.02 26.97 14.49
N VAL A 5 31.66 26.85 15.65
CA VAL A 5 32.65 25.76 15.90
C VAL A 5 32.05 24.56 16.66
N TYR A 6 30.87 24.70 17.28
CA TYR A 6 30.29 23.64 18.12
C TYR A 6 29.36 22.65 17.41
N LYS A 7 29.13 22.80 16.09
CA LYS A 7 28.14 21.99 15.35
C LYS A 7 28.73 20.89 14.47
N MET A 8 30.05 20.89 14.24
CA MET A 8 30.72 19.87 13.41
C MET A 8 31.25 18.67 14.19
N TYR A 9 31.52 18.80 15.49
CA TYR A 9 32.06 17.68 16.29
C TYR A 9 30.98 16.77 16.90
N SER A 10 29.70 17.19 16.92
CA SER A 10 28.64 16.41 17.59
C SER A 10 28.13 15.22 16.77
N SER A 11 28.09 15.30 15.43
CA SER A 11 27.57 14.21 14.59
C SER A 11 28.52 13.02 14.57
N ASP A 12 29.81 13.27 14.41
CA ASP A 12 30.78 12.20 14.24
C ASP A 12 31.14 11.56 15.58
N LEU A 13 31.19 12.33 16.66
CA LEU A 13 31.28 11.79 18.01
C LEU A 13 30.05 10.94 18.38
N LEU A 14 28.85 11.33 17.95
CA LEU A 14 27.63 10.53 18.19
C LEU A 14 27.63 9.24 17.36
N LYS A 15 28.13 9.27 16.11
CA LYS A 15 28.31 8.07 15.28
C LYS A 15 29.36 7.15 15.88
N GLU A 16 30.44 7.70 16.42
CA GLU A 16 31.52 6.95 17.05
C GLU A 16 31.05 6.33 18.38
N LEU A 17 30.32 7.09 19.20
CA LEU A 17 29.70 6.57 20.43
C LEU A 17 28.62 5.51 20.14
N ILE A 18 27.81 5.70 19.09
CA ILE A 18 26.86 4.68 18.64
C ILE A 18 27.60 3.45 18.13
N ARG A 19 28.70 3.62 17.40
CA ARG A 19 29.52 2.51 16.91
C ARG A 19 30.20 1.76 18.06
N GLU A 20 30.76 2.46 19.04
CA GLU A 20 31.36 1.89 20.24
C GLU A 20 30.33 1.19 21.13
N VAL A 21 29.14 1.76 21.33
CA VAL A 21 28.07 1.11 22.10
C VAL A 21 27.48 -0.09 21.34
N THR A 22 27.43 -0.03 20.00
CA THR A 22 27.05 -1.20 19.17
C THR A 22 28.14 -2.29 19.21
N VAL A 23 29.40 -1.91 19.42
CA VAL A 23 30.54 -2.82 19.62
C VAL A 23 30.67 -3.30 21.08
N GLN A 24 30.17 -2.56 22.07
CA GLN A 24 30.23 -2.94 23.49
C GLN A 24 29.00 -3.72 23.97
N LEU A 25 27.86 -3.62 23.27
CA LEU A 25 26.74 -4.57 23.45
C LEU A 25 27.05 -5.97 22.89
N ASN A 26 28.30 -6.17 22.45
CA ASN A 26 28.78 -7.27 21.64
C ASN A 26 29.96 -7.99 22.32
N ASP A 27 29.82 -8.30 23.60
CA ASP A 27 30.78 -9.17 24.26
C ASP A 27 30.52 -10.66 23.99
N GLU A 28 29.54 -11.05 23.16
CA GLU A 28 29.43 -12.45 22.72
C GLU A 28 28.79 -12.71 21.32
N MET A 29 28.51 -11.71 20.46
CA MET A 29 27.92 -12.02 19.14
C MET A 29 28.24 -10.99 18.05
N GLN A 30 29.34 -11.17 17.32
CA GLN A 30 29.74 -10.31 16.19
C GLN A 30 28.69 -10.37 15.08
N VAL A 31 27.64 -9.55 15.18
CA VAL A 31 26.58 -9.51 14.18
C VAL A 31 26.96 -8.54 13.07
N GLU A 32 27.05 -9.06 11.84
CA GLU A 32 27.40 -8.26 10.67
C GLU A 32 26.35 -7.16 10.40
N TYR A 33 26.81 -5.92 10.22
CA TYR A 33 25.91 -4.79 10.00
C TYR A 33 25.06 -4.97 8.75
N GLY A 34 23.74 -4.99 8.93
CA GLY A 34 22.79 -5.16 7.83
C GLY A 34 22.50 -6.62 7.49
N SER A 35 23.15 -7.57 8.18
CA SER A 35 22.67 -8.95 8.22
C SER A 35 21.29 -9.04 8.87
N GLU A 36 20.63 -10.16 8.64
CA GLU A 36 19.33 -10.45 9.24
C GLU A 36 19.34 -10.47 10.76
N SER A 37 20.39 -11.05 11.36
CA SER A 37 20.55 -11.05 12.81
C SER A 37 20.63 -9.62 13.38
N HIS A 38 21.34 -8.71 12.70
CA HIS A 38 21.42 -7.30 13.13
C HIS A 38 20.06 -6.60 13.02
N ILE A 39 19.27 -6.91 11.99
CA ILE A 39 17.91 -6.36 11.86
C ILE A 39 16.98 -6.89 12.95
N ASN A 40 17.09 -8.17 13.30
CA ASN A 40 16.27 -8.80 14.33
C ASN A 40 16.56 -8.24 15.73
N GLU A 41 17.82 -7.94 16.05
CA GLU A 41 18.21 -7.28 17.30
C GLU A 41 17.58 -5.88 17.42
N LEU A 42 17.62 -5.10 16.34
CA LEU A 42 16.99 -3.78 16.31
C LEU A 42 15.46 -3.90 16.46
N ASP A 43 14.84 -4.94 15.93
CA ASP A 43 13.41 -5.22 16.09
C ASP A 43 13.04 -5.64 17.52
N LYS A 44 13.88 -6.44 18.17
CA LYS A 44 13.74 -6.77 19.59
C LYS A 44 13.81 -5.51 20.45
N LEU A 45 14.80 -4.65 20.22
CA LEU A 45 14.96 -3.39 20.95
C LEU A 45 13.75 -2.44 20.74
N ILE A 46 13.24 -2.36 19.50
CA ILE A 46 12.01 -1.60 19.22
C ILE A 46 10.82 -2.16 19.99
N SER A 47 10.68 -3.48 20.05
CA SER A 47 9.58 -4.17 20.72
C SER A 47 9.62 -3.95 22.23
N ASP A 48 10.79 -4.07 22.85
CA ASP A 48 11.00 -3.85 24.28
C ASP A 48 10.67 -2.40 24.68
N LEU A 49 11.11 -1.41 23.87
CA LEU A 49 10.78 -0.01 24.09
C LEU A 49 9.29 0.28 23.91
N GLN A 50 8.62 -0.38 22.96
CA GLN A 50 7.17 -0.26 22.79
C GLN A 50 6.42 -0.86 23.98
N PHE A 51 6.87 -2.01 24.49
CA PHE A 51 6.30 -2.64 25.68
C PHE A 51 6.42 -1.73 26.91
N LEU A 52 7.63 -1.20 27.17
CA LEU A 52 7.87 -0.25 28.25
C LEU A 52 7.03 1.02 28.10
N LYS A 53 6.91 1.56 26.89
CA LYS A 53 6.05 2.72 26.64
C LYS A 53 4.58 2.41 26.92
N LYS A 54 4.09 1.22 26.54
CA LYS A 54 2.71 0.78 26.80
C LYS A 54 2.46 0.60 28.30
N SER A 55 3.42 0.07 29.06
CA SER A 55 3.27 -0.10 30.51
C SER A 55 3.12 1.25 31.22
N LEU A 56 3.89 2.27 30.80
CA LEU A 56 3.79 3.65 31.32
C LEU A 56 2.46 4.36 30.96
N ARG A 57 1.73 3.86 29.97
CA ARG A 57 0.44 4.41 29.52
C ARG A 57 -0.73 3.95 30.39
N LYS A 58 -0.54 2.91 31.21
CA LYS A 58 -1.57 2.32 32.07
C LYS A 58 -1.50 2.90 33.50
N GLY A 59 -2.65 3.00 34.17
CA GLY A 59 -2.76 3.39 35.59
C GLY A 59 -2.92 4.89 35.88
N HIS A 60 -3.18 5.20 37.16
CA HIS A 60 -3.50 6.54 37.67
C HIS A 60 -2.35 7.56 37.49
N ASN A 61 -1.10 7.10 37.35
CA ASN A 61 0.07 7.95 37.17
C ASN A 61 0.46 8.21 35.70
N ARG A 62 -0.34 7.79 34.71
CA ARG A 62 -0.02 7.95 33.27
C ARG A 62 0.39 9.37 32.86
N HIS A 63 -0.17 10.38 33.52
CA HIS A 63 0.11 11.78 33.22
C HIS A 63 1.49 12.23 33.72
N LYS A 64 2.04 11.59 34.76
CA LYS A 64 3.37 11.87 35.31
C LYS A 64 4.49 11.37 34.39
N HIS A 65 4.23 10.34 33.59
CA HIS A 65 5.22 9.71 32.72
C HIS A 65 5.18 10.21 31.26
N ARG A 66 4.51 11.34 30.99
CA ARG A 66 4.31 11.84 29.63
C ARG A 66 5.61 12.20 28.92
N LYS A 67 6.60 12.74 29.65
CA LYS A 67 7.91 13.11 29.09
C LYS A 67 8.73 11.86 28.75
N GLU A 68 8.68 10.86 29.61
CA GLU A 68 9.36 9.57 29.45
C GLU A 68 8.76 8.81 28.26
N MET A 69 7.43 8.77 28.13
CA MET A 69 6.76 8.19 26.96
C MET A 69 7.14 8.89 25.65
N HIS A 70 7.37 10.20 25.66
CA HIS A 70 7.84 10.94 24.49
C HIS A 70 9.28 10.55 24.14
N ARG A 71 10.18 10.51 25.13
CA ARG A 71 11.58 10.09 24.94
C ARG A 71 11.68 8.66 24.41
N LEU A 72 10.86 7.75 24.92
CA LEU A 72 10.76 6.38 24.40
C LEU A 72 10.28 6.37 22.94
N GLN A 73 9.33 7.22 22.59
CA GLN A 73 8.87 7.36 21.21
C GLN A 73 9.98 7.88 20.27
N ASP A 74 10.78 8.85 20.73
CA ASP A 74 11.91 9.38 19.98
C ASP A 74 13.00 8.31 19.78
N ALA A 75 13.31 7.54 20.83
CA ALA A 75 14.25 6.42 20.76
C ALA A 75 13.79 5.32 19.78
N ILE A 76 12.49 4.94 19.83
CA ILE A 76 11.89 4.02 18.85
C ILE A 76 12.05 4.57 17.42
N GLY A 77 11.85 5.88 17.23
CA GLY A 77 12.06 6.55 15.94
C GLY A 77 13.50 6.44 15.44
N ALA A 78 14.47 6.69 16.32
CA ALA A 78 15.89 6.60 16.01
C ALA A 78 16.31 5.16 15.64
N ILE A 79 15.86 4.15 16.40
CA ILE A 79 16.21 2.75 16.15
C ILE A 79 15.55 2.26 14.85
N ARG A 80 14.30 2.66 14.57
CA ARG A 80 13.65 2.39 13.27
C ARG A 80 14.44 2.98 12.11
N TYR A 81 14.98 4.19 12.27
CA TYR A 81 15.83 4.81 11.26
C TYR A 81 17.13 4.00 11.04
N LEU A 82 17.78 3.57 12.12
CA LEU A 82 18.98 2.73 12.06
C LEU A 82 18.68 1.39 11.39
N LYS A 83 17.59 0.72 11.78
CA LYS A 83 17.10 -0.52 11.17
C LYS A 83 16.89 -0.36 9.67
N ASN A 84 16.19 0.69 9.24
CA ASN A 84 15.93 0.93 7.83
C ASN A 84 17.21 1.23 7.03
N SER A 85 18.20 1.87 7.67
CA SER A 85 19.50 2.13 7.04
C SER A 85 20.33 0.84 6.93
N ALA A 86 20.37 0.04 7.98
CA ALA A 86 21.01 -1.27 8.00
C ALA A 86 20.36 -2.25 7.02
N SER A 87 19.02 -2.26 6.93
CA SER A 87 18.30 -3.13 5.97
C SER A 87 18.66 -2.75 4.54
N ARG A 88 18.73 -1.46 4.21
CA ARG A 88 19.16 -1.00 2.87
C ARG A 88 20.60 -1.41 2.56
N PHE A 89 21.49 -1.30 3.54
CA PHE A 89 22.86 -1.78 3.41
C PHE A 89 22.92 -3.29 3.18
N GLY A 90 22.17 -4.06 3.97
CA GLY A 90 22.09 -5.51 3.85
C GLY A 90 21.62 -5.94 2.47
N ILE A 91 20.55 -5.33 1.96
CA ILE A 91 20.05 -5.70 0.63
C ILE A 91 21.05 -5.30 -0.47
N LYS A 92 21.65 -4.10 -0.39
CA LYS A 92 22.66 -3.65 -1.35
C LYS A 92 23.85 -4.62 -1.44
N ASN A 93 24.25 -5.22 -0.33
CA ASN A 93 25.39 -6.13 -0.25
C ASN A 93 24.99 -7.61 -0.34
N GLY A 94 23.74 -7.93 -0.69
CA GLY A 94 23.27 -9.31 -0.83
C GLY A 94 23.08 -10.07 0.50
N LEU A 95 23.23 -9.41 1.64
CA LEU A 95 23.00 -9.98 2.98
C LEU A 95 21.50 -10.15 3.28
N LEU A 96 20.64 -9.42 2.58
CA LEU A 96 19.18 -9.49 2.66
C LEU A 96 18.58 -9.51 1.25
N LYS A 97 17.42 -10.16 1.07
CA LYS A 97 16.67 -10.09 -0.19
C LYS A 97 15.66 -8.92 -0.16
N GLU A 98 15.53 -8.19 -1.27
CA GLU A 98 14.49 -7.15 -1.42
C GLU A 98 13.12 -7.80 -1.63
N GLY A 99 12.08 -7.30 -0.94
CA GLY A 99 10.69 -7.65 -1.24
C GLY A 99 10.41 -9.12 -0.97
N GLY A 100 10.18 -9.43 0.30
CA GLY A 100 9.82 -10.76 0.76
C GLY A 100 9.57 -10.71 2.25
N LEU A 101 8.77 -11.66 2.72
CA LEU A 101 8.58 -11.96 4.13
C LEU A 101 9.87 -11.83 4.93
N LYS A 102 9.80 -11.08 6.03
CA LYS A 102 10.80 -11.15 7.10
C LYS A 102 10.52 -12.37 7.97
N LEU A 103 10.46 -13.55 7.35
CA LEU A 103 10.59 -14.78 8.12
C LEU A 103 12.04 -14.93 8.54
N PRO A 104 12.29 -15.43 9.76
CA PRO A 104 13.62 -15.85 10.18
C PRO A 104 14.27 -16.77 9.12
N PRO A 105 15.61 -16.74 8.96
CA PRO A 105 16.30 -17.51 7.93
C PRO A 105 15.87 -18.99 7.91
N GLU A 106 15.68 -19.59 9.09
CA GLU A 106 15.27 -20.97 9.29
C GLU A 106 13.88 -21.33 8.74
N LYS A 107 12.98 -20.34 8.59
CA LYS A 107 11.63 -20.55 8.05
C LYS A 107 11.51 -20.16 6.57
N ARG A 108 12.56 -19.60 5.96
CA ARG A 108 12.51 -19.17 4.54
C ARG A 108 12.43 -20.33 3.57
N GLU A 109 13.04 -21.47 3.88
CA GLU A 109 12.93 -22.68 3.06
C GLU A 109 11.51 -23.27 3.11
N MET A 110 10.73 -22.93 4.15
CA MET A 110 9.34 -23.31 4.26
C MET A 110 8.43 -22.44 3.39
N LEU A 111 8.90 -21.34 2.80
CA LEU A 111 8.06 -20.51 1.93
C LEU A 111 7.75 -21.23 0.62
N ALA A 112 6.45 -21.32 0.30
CA ALA A 112 6.05 -21.82 -0.99
C ALA A 112 6.40 -20.83 -2.10
N GLN A 113 6.89 -21.34 -3.23
CA GLN A 113 6.93 -20.57 -4.47
C GLN A 113 5.50 -20.39 -4.96
N LEU A 114 5.07 -19.15 -5.14
CA LEU A 114 3.71 -18.86 -5.57
C LEU A 114 3.55 -19.13 -7.06
N ASN A 115 2.68 -20.07 -7.37
CA ASN A 115 2.18 -20.42 -8.70
C ASN A 115 0.64 -20.56 -8.63
N PRO A 116 -0.07 -20.76 -9.76
CA PRO A 116 -1.54 -20.73 -9.75
C PRO A 116 -2.17 -21.75 -8.80
N THR A 117 -1.59 -22.95 -8.70
CA THR A 117 -2.05 -24.03 -7.80
C THR A 117 -1.90 -23.64 -6.33
N VAL A 118 -0.72 -23.13 -5.95
CA VAL A 118 -0.43 -22.69 -4.58
C VAL A 118 -1.34 -21.53 -4.19
N VAL A 119 -1.56 -20.58 -5.09
CA VAL A 119 -2.47 -19.46 -4.86
C VAL A 119 -3.91 -19.96 -4.65
N SER A 120 -4.40 -20.87 -5.48
CA SER A 120 -5.74 -21.45 -5.32
C SER A 120 -5.94 -22.08 -3.95
N GLN A 121 -4.98 -22.92 -3.53
CA GLN A 121 -5.02 -23.57 -2.21
C GLN A 121 -4.99 -22.55 -1.06
N ALA A 122 -4.11 -21.55 -1.15
CA ALA A 122 -4.00 -20.51 -0.13
C ALA A 122 -5.30 -19.70 -0.02
N VAL A 123 -5.93 -19.37 -1.15
CA VAL A 123 -7.21 -18.66 -1.20
C VAL A 123 -8.32 -19.46 -0.52
N GLU A 124 -8.45 -20.75 -0.83
CA GLU A 124 -9.46 -21.63 -0.20
C GLU A 124 -9.25 -21.78 1.32
N ILE A 125 -8.00 -21.82 1.78
CA ILE A 125 -7.67 -21.85 3.21
C ILE A 125 -8.02 -20.51 3.86
N TYR A 126 -7.68 -19.40 3.19
CA TYR A 126 -7.92 -18.06 3.69
C TYR A 126 -9.42 -17.74 3.81
N GLU A 127 -10.22 -18.09 2.80
CA GLU A 127 -11.67 -17.90 2.83
C GLU A 127 -12.33 -18.65 3.99
N ARG A 128 -11.88 -19.88 4.28
CA ARG A 128 -12.33 -20.65 5.45
C ARG A 128 -11.96 -19.96 6.76
N LEU A 129 -10.73 -19.45 6.89
CA LEU A 129 -10.29 -18.67 8.05
C LEU A 129 -11.17 -17.43 8.26
N LEU A 130 -11.52 -16.72 7.18
CA LEU A 130 -12.41 -15.55 7.26
C LEU A 130 -13.84 -15.96 7.67
N GLY A 131 -14.32 -17.13 7.23
CA GLY A 131 -15.57 -17.73 7.69
C GLY A 131 -15.57 -18.02 9.19
N ASP A 132 -14.51 -18.65 9.69
CA ASP A 132 -14.33 -18.94 11.12
C ASP A 132 -14.23 -17.65 11.95
N TRP A 133 -13.55 -16.64 11.41
CA TRP A 133 -13.48 -15.32 12.05
C TRP A 133 -14.85 -14.63 12.09
N ASN A 134 -15.65 -14.73 11.03
CA ASN A 134 -17.03 -14.22 11.03
C ASN A 134 -17.91 -14.89 12.07
N MET A 135 -17.75 -16.21 12.28
CA MET A 135 -18.45 -16.90 13.39
C MET A 135 -18.01 -16.36 14.75
N TYR A 136 -16.72 -16.07 14.94
CA TYR A 136 -16.21 -15.43 16.15
C TYR A 136 -16.76 -14.01 16.32
N LEU A 137 -16.76 -13.18 15.28
CA LEU A 137 -17.33 -11.83 15.30
C LEU A 137 -18.81 -11.85 15.72
N SER A 138 -19.60 -12.76 15.15
CA SER A 138 -21.00 -12.94 15.53
C SER A 138 -21.16 -13.30 17.02
N SER A 139 -20.29 -14.16 17.56
CA SER A 139 -20.30 -14.49 19.00
C SER A 139 -19.94 -13.31 19.91
N MET A 140 -19.27 -12.29 19.36
CA MET A 140 -18.94 -11.04 20.04
C MET A 140 -19.98 -9.93 19.81
N GLY A 141 -21.07 -10.21 19.07
CA GLY A 141 -22.11 -9.24 18.73
C GLY A 141 -21.68 -8.24 17.65
N GLU A 142 -20.73 -8.61 16.80
CA GLU A 142 -20.18 -7.77 15.73
C GLU A 142 -20.66 -8.22 14.35
N ASP A 143 -20.75 -7.26 13.44
CA ASP A 143 -21.08 -7.53 12.04
C ASP A 143 -19.98 -8.35 11.34
N PRO A 144 -20.34 -9.20 10.38
CA PRO A 144 -19.36 -9.95 9.63
C PRO A 144 -18.57 -9.04 8.66
N ILE A 145 -17.32 -9.41 8.41
CA ILE A 145 -16.60 -8.95 7.22
C ILE A 145 -17.11 -9.69 5.98
N ILE A 146 -16.87 -9.11 4.80
CA ILE A 146 -17.22 -9.72 3.52
C ILE A 146 -15.92 -10.05 2.77
N PRO A 147 -15.54 -11.34 2.64
CA PRO A 147 -14.50 -11.77 1.73
C PRO A 147 -14.92 -11.42 0.30
N MET A 148 -14.03 -10.76 -0.46
CA MET A 148 -14.34 -10.39 -1.84
C MET A 148 -13.60 -11.30 -2.82
N ARG A 149 -12.32 -11.02 -3.08
CA ARG A 149 -11.51 -11.77 -4.06
C ARG A 149 -10.03 -11.49 -3.90
N PRO A 150 -9.15 -12.36 -4.44
CA PRO A 150 -7.75 -12.03 -4.67
C PRO A 150 -7.61 -10.87 -5.65
N VAL A 151 -6.68 -9.96 -5.38
CA VAL A 151 -6.38 -8.78 -6.20
C VAL A 151 -4.87 -8.65 -6.42
N GLY A 152 -4.41 -7.57 -7.06
CA GLY A 152 -2.99 -7.37 -7.32
C GLY A 152 -2.44 -8.39 -8.31
N SER A 153 -1.24 -8.90 -8.04
CA SER A 153 -0.53 -9.76 -8.99
C SER A 153 -1.23 -11.11 -9.23
N VAL A 154 -2.03 -11.57 -8.27
CA VAL A 154 -2.75 -12.85 -8.31
C VAL A 154 -4.16 -12.75 -8.88
N SER A 155 -4.60 -11.57 -9.36
CA SER A 155 -5.98 -11.36 -9.85
C SER A 155 -6.44 -12.34 -10.94
N TYR A 156 -5.50 -12.97 -11.66
CA TYR A 156 -5.76 -13.87 -12.79
C TYR A 156 -5.42 -15.33 -12.51
N TYR A 157 -5.17 -15.73 -11.25
CA TYR A 157 -4.68 -17.08 -10.92
C TYR A 157 -5.58 -18.21 -11.43
N GLN A 158 -6.92 -18.03 -11.43
CA GLN A 158 -7.85 -19.03 -11.97
C GLN A 158 -7.68 -19.21 -13.48
N GLN A 159 -7.48 -18.11 -14.21
CA GLN A 159 -7.21 -18.15 -15.64
C GLN A 159 -5.87 -18.81 -15.92
N ASP A 160 -4.83 -18.41 -15.17
CA ASP A 160 -3.48 -18.97 -15.30
C ASP A 160 -3.46 -20.47 -15.00
N LEU A 161 -4.23 -20.92 -14.00
CA LEU A 161 -4.44 -22.34 -13.68
C LEU A 161 -5.13 -23.08 -14.83
N SER A 162 -6.19 -22.51 -15.41
CA SER A 162 -6.93 -23.13 -16.53
C SER A 162 -6.08 -23.27 -17.81
N LEU A 163 -5.11 -22.37 -17.99
CA LEU A 163 -4.19 -22.36 -19.13
C LEU A 163 -2.92 -23.19 -18.89
N ALA A 164 -2.76 -23.80 -17.71
CA ALA A 164 -1.53 -24.46 -17.27
C ALA A 164 -0.28 -23.55 -17.42
N ASP A 165 -0.45 -22.27 -17.10
CA ASP A 165 0.60 -21.26 -17.14
C ASP A 165 1.52 -21.40 -15.91
N ASP A 166 2.84 -21.43 -16.12
CA ASP A 166 3.83 -21.52 -15.02
C ASP A 166 4.18 -20.13 -14.45
N THR A 167 3.16 -19.27 -14.35
CA THR A 167 3.30 -17.90 -13.86
C THR A 167 3.72 -17.92 -12.39
N SER A 168 4.75 -17.14 -12.07
CA SER A 168 5.24 -16.95 -10.71
C SER A 168 4.76 -15.63 -10.12
N TYR A 169 4.10 -15.70 -8.97
CA TYR A 169 3.58 -14.53 -8.24
C TYR A 169 4.54 -14.07 -7.14
N GLY A 170 4.37 -12.83 -6.70
CA GLY A 170 5.19 -12.24 -5.63
C GLY A 170 4.56 -12.39 -4.24
N ASP A 171 3.28 -12.09 -4.15
CA ASP A 171 2.47 -11.99 -2.93
C ASP A 171 1.00 -12.33 -3.26
N ILE A 172 0.20 -12.61 -2.23
CA ILE A 172 -1.24 -12.79 -2.35
C ILE A 172 -1.92 -11.62 -1.64
N ASP A 173 -2.41 -10.65 -2.40
CA ASP A 173 -3.31 -9.61 -1.88
C ASP A 173 -4.75 -10.12 -1.94
N TYR A 174 -5.48 -10.07 -0.83
CA TYR A 174 -6.88 -10.49 -0.75
C TYR A 174 -7.78 -9.34 -0.29
N LEU A 175 -8.76 -8.95 -1.11
CA LEU A 175 -9.66 -7.85 -0.82
C LEU A 175 -10.77 -8.31 0.14
N VAL A 176 -10.95 -7.57 1.25
CA VAL A 176 -11.97 -7.83 2.26
C VAL A 176 -12.69 -6.52 2.62
N ALA A 177 -14.01 -6.52 2.57
CA ALA A 177 -14.81 -5.36 2.98
C ALA A 177 -15.16 -5.46 4.47
N PHE A 178 -14.80 -4.42 5.22
CA PHE A 178 -15.13 -4.30 6.64
C PHE A 178 -16.45 -3.53 6.78
N PRO A 179 -17.30 -3.87 7.76
CA PRO A 179 -18.59 -3.22 7.93
C PRO A 179 -18.38 -1.79 8.43
N SER A 180 -18.96 -0.82 7.72
CA SER A 180 -19.01 0.58 8.16
C SER A 180 -20.25 1.24 7.58
N GLU A 181 -21.08 1.81 8.46
CA GLU A 181 -22.39 2.37 8.12
C GLU A 181 -22.43 3.91 8.25
N SER A 182 -21.28 4.58 8.27
CA SER A 182 -21.28 6.03 8.49
C SER A 182 -21.76 6.78 7.23
N GLU A 183 -22.99 7.30 7.31
CA GLU A 183 -23.58 8.22 6.32
C GLU A 183 -23.26 9.70 6.59
N GLY A 184 -22.45 9.99 7.61
CA GLY A 184 -22.06 11.34 7.99
C GLY A 184 -21.13 12.03 6.99
N SER A 185 -20.63 13.21 7.37
CA SER A 185 -19.63 13.93 6.59
C SER A 185 -18.40 13.05 6.28
N GLU A 186 -17.65 13.39 5.23
CA GLU A 186 -16.41 12.69 4.85
C GLU A 186 -15.44 12.48 6.03
N ILE A 187 -15.38 13.45 6.94
CA ILE A 187 -14.52 13.41 8.14
C ILE A 187 -15.04 12.39 9.16
N GLU A 188 -16.35 12.34 9.39
CA GLU A 188 -16.99 11.38 10.29
C GLU A 188 -16.88 9.97 9.73
N ARG A 189 -17.11 9.81 8.43
CA ARG A 189 -16.96 8.52 7.74
C ARG A 189 -15.55 7.96 7.89
N ARG A 190 -14.52 8.74 7.54
CA ARG A 190 -13.12 8.34 7.73
C ARG A 190 -12.74 8.08 9.18
N ARG A 191 -13.43 8.70 10.14
CA ARG A 191 -13.22 8.40 11.56
C ARG A 191 -13.81 7.04 11.91
N SER A 192 -15.06 6.79 11.53
CA SER A 192 -15.75 5.50 11.72
C SER A 192 -14.97 4.36 11.06
N GLU A 193 -14.54 4.51 9.81
CA GLU A 193 -13.73 3.52 9.08
C GLU A 193 -12.43 3.16 9.84
N ARG A 194 -11.73 4.15 10.44
CA ARG A 194 -10.53 3.89 11.25
C ARG A 194 -10.84 3.21 12.58
N GLU A 195 -11.96 3.56 13.20
CA GLU A 195 -12.41 2.94 14.45
C GLU A 195 -12.77 1.47 14.20
N VAL A 196 -13.51 1.17 13.13
CA VAL A 196 -13.79 -0.19 12.66
C VAL A 196 -12.48 -0.95 12.41
N GLN A 197 -11.55 -0.39 11.62
CA GLN A 197 -10.26 -1.05 11.36
C GLN A 197 -9.47 -1.35 12.64
N SER A 198 -9.49 -0.43 13.61
CA SER A 198 -8.81 -0.65 14.90
C SER A 198 -9.48 -1.76 15.71
N LYS A 199 -10.81 -1.71 15.81
CA LYS A 199 -11.62 -2.69 16.55
C LYS A 199 -11.47 -4.09 15.97
N TYR A 200 -11.62 -4.22 14.66
CA TYR A 200 -11.54 -5.52 13.97
C TYR A 200 -10.13 -6.08 13.97
N ARG A 201 -9.10 -5.22 13.97
CA ARG A 201 -7.72 -5.66 14.21
C ARG A 201 -7.56 -6.31 15.58
N GLU A 202 -8.11 -5.70 16.63
CA GLU A 202 -8.05 -6.26 17.99
C GLU A 202 -8.83 -7.57 18.08
N LEU A 203 -10.04 -7.62 17.51
CA LEU A 203 -10.86 -8.83 17.45
C LEU A 203 -10.21 -9.97 16.67
N PHE A 204 -9.52 -9.66 15.56
CA PHE A 204 -8.78 -10.68 14.80
C PHE A 204 -7.62 -11.26 15.61
N VAL A 205 -6.89 -10.42 16.35
CA VAL A 205 -5.83 -10.88 17.26
C VAL A 205 -6.41 -11.76 18.37
N SER A 206 -7.55 -11.38 18.97
CA SER A 206 -8.22 -12.21 19.97
C SER A 206 -8.67 -13.55 19.38
N PHE A 207 -9.31 -13.55 18.21
CA PHE A 207 -9.70 -14.76 17.49
C PHE A 207 -8.51 -15.71 17.29
N LEU A 208 -7.37 -15.21 16.78
CA LEU A 208 -6.19 -16.05 16.55
C LEU A 208 -5.63 -16.65 17.85
N ASN A 209 -5.64 -15.91 18.96
CA ASN A 209 -5.16 -16.40 20.26
C ASN A 209 -6.15 -17.36 20.93
N ASP A 210 -7.46 -17.14 20.75
CA ASP A 210 -8.51 -17.94 21.40
C ASP A 210 -8.74 -19.26 20.67
N LYS A 211 -8.69 -19.25 19.33
CA LYS A 211 -9.03 -20.40 18.49
C LYS A 211 -7.82 -21.19 18.01
N LEU A 212 -6.63 -20.56 17.95
CA LEU A 212 -5.39 -21.15 17.44
C LEU A 212 -5.61 -21.98 16.16
N PRO A 213 -6.07 -21.39 15.05
CA PRO A 213 -6.42 -22.15 13.85
C PRO A 213 -5.21 -22.91 13.29
N ASP A 214 -5.34 -24.21 13.06
CA ASP A 214 -4.25 -25.06 12.55
C ASP A 214 -3.68 -24.58 11.21
N SER A 215 -4.52 -23.93 10.40
CA SER A 215 -4.15 -23.38 9.10
C SER A 215 -3.33 -22.10 9.18
N VAL A 216 -3.06 -21.55 10.37
CA VAL A 216 -2.34 -20.28 10.56
C VAL A 216 -1.10 -20.49 11.43
N ASP A 217 0.05 -19.97 10.98
CA ASP A 217 1.18 -19.72 11.88
C ASP A 217 0.89 -18.44 12.68
N VAL A 218 0.19 -18.59 13.81
CA VAL A 218 -0.25 -17.48 14.66
C VAL A 218 0.94 -16.67 15.17
N GLU A 219 2.04 -17.34 15.53
CA GLU A 219 3.23 -16.66 16.03
C GLU A 219 3.84 -15.75 14.95
N GLU A 220 4.07 -16.26 13.74
CA GLU A 220 4.63 -15.44 12.65
C GLU A 220 3.66 -14.34 12.21
N THR A 221 2.35 -14.63 12.16
CA THR A 221 1.31 -13.64 11.83
C THR A 221 1.31 -12.47 12.82
N LEU A 222 1.39 -12.76 14.12
CA LEU A 222 1.37 -11.73 15.16
C LEU A 222 2.73 -11.04 15.38
N ARG A 223 3.83 -11.64 14.93
CA ARG A 223 5.17 -11.00 14.90
C ARG A 223 5.25 -9.88 13.86
N GLY A 224 4.45 -9.96 12.80
CA GLY A 224 4.39 -8.96 11.73
C GLY A 224 3.99 -7.56 12.21
N ASN A 225 4.19 -6.55 11.34
CA ASN A 225 3.76 -5.17 11.64
C ASN A 225 2.24 -5.01 11.75
N THR A 226 1.49 -5.94 11.15
CA THR A 226 0.03 -5.96 11.13
C THR A 226 -0.44 -7.41 11.14
N PRO A 227 -1.48 -7.77 11.93
CA PRO A 227 -1.99 -9.15 11.97
C PRO A 227 -2.71 -9.53 10.67
N PHE A 228 -2.98 -8.55 9.80
CA PHE A 228 -3.59 -8.74 8.48
C PHE A 228 -2.62 -9.22 7.39
N MET A 229 -1.35 -9.43 7.72
CA MET A 229 -0.41 -10.19 6.90
C MET A 229 -0.39 -11.62 7.46
N VAL A 230 -1.31 -12.45 6.98
CA VAL A 230 -1.60 -13.76 7.59
C VAL A 230 -0.68 -14.81 7.03
N MET A 231 0.01 -15.54 7.91
CA MET A 231 0.85 -16.67 7.55
C MET A 231 0.04 -17.96 7.57
N LEU A 232 -0.31 -18.45 6.39
CA LEU A 232 -1.05 -19.70 6.22
C LEU A 232 -0.11 -20.90 6.13
N ARG A 233 -0.53 -22.01 6.72
CA ARG A 233 0.08 -23.34 6.54
C ARG A 233 -0.65 -24.09 5.43
N LEU A 234 0.07 -24.44 4.39
CA LEU A 234 -0.41 -25.33 3.34
C LEU A 234 -0.39 -26.79 3.80
N PRO A 235 -1.14 -27.70 3.13
CA PRO A 235 -1.16 -29.12 3.49
C PRO A 235 0.20 -29.83 3.42
N ASP A 236 1.12 -29.34 2.58
CA ASP A 236 2.48 -29.85 2.46
C ASP A 236 3.44 -29.30 3.54
N GLY A 237 2.92 -28.52 4.48
CA GLY A 237 3.67 -27.90 5.58
C GLY A 237 4.36 -26.58 5.21
N LYS A 238 4.28 -26.14 3.94
CA LYS A 238 4.83 -24.85 3.53
C LYS A 238 3.99 -23.67 4.02
N LEU A 239 4.63 -22.51 4.03
CA LEU A 239 4.05 -21.25 4.45
C LEU A 239 3.79 -20.34 3.25
N VAL A 240 2.65 -19.65 3.31
CA VAL A 240 2.26 -18.59 2.36
C VAL A 240 1.76 -17.39 3.15
N GLN A 241 2.15 -16.18 2.74
CA GLN A 241 1.56 -14.95 3.29
C GLN A 241 0.40 -14.49 2.42
N VAL A 242 -0.72 -14.16 3.07
CA VAL A 242 -1.86 -13.49 2.45
C VAL A 242 -2.05 -12.12 3.12
N ASP A 243 -2.00 -11.07 2.31
CA ASP A 243 -2.14 -9.69 2.72
C ASP A 243 -3.60 -9.26 2.60
N THR A 244 -4.23 -8.96 3.73
CA THR A 244 -5.62 -8.47 3.74
C THR A 244 -5.64 -7.02 3.26
N VAL A 245 -6.17 -6.79 2.07
CA VAL A 245 -6.47 -5.46 1.55
C VAL A 245 -7.85 -5.06 2.06
N ILE A 246 -7.88 -4.13 3.01
CA ILE A 246 -9.14 -3.68 3.61
C ILE A 246 -9.81 -2.65 2.71
N THR A 247 -11.09 -2.87 2.43
CA THR A 247 -12.01 -1.88 1.84
C THR A 247 -13.26 -1.74 2.70
N PHE A 248 -14.20 -0.91 2.27
CA PHE A 248 -15.51 -0.71 2.88
C PHE A 248 -16.60 -0.83 1.80
N PRO A 249 -17.85 -1.19 2.15
CA PRO A 249 -18.94 -1.41 1.20
C PRO A 249 -19.04 -0.33 0.12
N ARG A 250 -18.92 0.95 0.51
CA ARG A 250 -18.99 2.11 -0.39
C ARG A 250 -17.95 2.11 -1.53
N TYR A 251 -16.76 1.57 -1.30
CA TYR A 251 -15.66 1.56 -2.29
C TYR A 251 -15.33 0.16 -2.79
N SER A 252 -16.11 -0.85 -2.43
CA SER A 252 -15.87 -2.26 -2.80
C SER A 252 -15.64 -2.41 -4.31
N GLY A 253 -16.61 -2.01 -5.13
CA GLY A 253 -16.49 -2.06 -6.59
C GLY A 253 -15.39 -1.15 -7.15
N TRP A 254 -15.09 -0.03 -6.49
CA TRP A 254 -13.95 0.82 -6.86
C TRP A 254 -12.61 0.10 -6.68
N MET A 255 -12.44 -0.52 -5.51
CA MET A 255 -11.21 -1.22 -5.13
C MET A 255 -10.98 -2.46 -5.97
N GLU A 256 -12.03 -3.19 -6.34
CA GLU A 256 -11.93 -4.33 -7.27
C GLU A 256 -11.27 -3.91 -8.58
N GLY A 257 -11.77 -2.87 -9.25
CA GLY A 257 -11.17 -2.41 -10.50
C GLY A 257 -9.80 -1.77 -10.30
N ARG A 258 -9.61 -1.01 -9.23
CA ARG A 258 -8.37 -0.27 -8.99
C ARG A 258 -7.17 -1.16 -8.63
N TYR A 259 -7.41 -2.24 -7.88
CA TYR A 259 -6.36 -3.17 -7.45
C TYR A 259 -6.14 -4.31 -8.44
N THR A 260 -6.92 -4.40 -9.51
CA THR A 260 -6.71 -5.36 -10.60
C THR A 260 -5.76 -4.73 -11.63
N PRO A 261 -4.54 -5.24 -11.79
CA PRO A 261 -3.66 -4.78 -12.86
C PRO A 261 -4.09 -5.37 -14.21
N GLU A 262 -3.54 -4.85 -15.30
CA GLU A 262 -3.55 -5.57 -16.57
C GLU A 262 -2.71 -6.86 -16.44
N ARG A 263 -3.23 -8.00 -16.96
CA ARG A 263 -2.56 -9.31 -16.85
C ARG A 263 -1.14 -9.25 -17.41
N GLY A 264 -0.17 -9.73 -16.64
CA GLY A 264 1.25 -9.71 -17.01
C GLY A 264 1.95 -8.34 -16.85
N ILE A 265 1.23 -7.29 -16.46
CA ILE A 265 1.80 -5.96 -16.22
C ILE A 265 1.80 -5.65 -14.72
N LYS A 266 2.82 -4.93 -14.24
CA LYS A 266 2.91 -4.53 -12.83
C LYS A 266 1.89 -3.43 -12.52
N GLY A 267 1.11 -3.59 -11.45
CA GLY A 267 0.04 -2.64 -11.07
C GLY A 267 0.48 -1.19 -10.79
N TYR A 268 1.77 -0.95 -10.49
CA TYR A 268 2.26 0.43 -10.36
C TYR A 268 2.19 1.22 -11.68
N THR A 269 2.15 0.54 -12.83
CA THR A 269 2.08 1.17 -14.15
C THR A 269 0.76 1.94 -14.27
N ILE A 270 -0.39 1.27 -14.18
CA ILE A 270 -1.70 1.94 -14.18
C ILE A 270 -1.87 2.88 -12.98
N GLY A 271 -1.32 2.49 -11.81
CA GLY A 271 -1.30 3.32 -10.61
C GLY A 271 -0.64 4.70 -10.80
N ASN A 272 0.45 4.76 -11.57
CA ASN A 272 1.12 6.01 -11.90
C ASN A 272 0.31 6.87 -12.88
N LEU A 273 -0.48 6.27 -13.78
CA LEU A 273 -1.34 7.03 -14.70
C LEU A 273 -2.50 7.69 -13.97
N TYR A 274 -3.17 6.98 -13.05
CA TYR A 274 -4.16 7.58 -12.13
C TYR A 274 -3.57 8.76 -11.36
N LYS A 275 -2.34 8.59 -10.86
CA LYS A 275 -1.65 9.64 -10.11
C LYS A 275 -1.32 10.85 -10.99
N ALA A 276 -0.76 10.63 -12.18
CA ALA A 276 -0.40 11.70 -13.09
C ALA A 276 -1.61 12.56 -13.48
N LEU A 277 -2.75 11.91 -13.76
CA LEU A 277 -4.01 12.59 -14.01
C LEU A 277 -4.48 13.39 -12.79
N GLY A 278 -4.50 12.75 -11.61
CA GLY A 278 -4.94 13.39 -10.37
C GLY A 278 -4.09 14.59 -9.98
N ASP A 279 -2.76 14.49 -10.15
CA ASP A 279 -1.82 15.57 -9.87
C ASP A 279 -2.06 16.77 -10.82
N TYR A 280 -2.32 16.53 -12.11
CA TYR A 280 -2.65 17.60 -13.07
C TYR A 280 -3.97 18.31 -12.72
N LEU A 281 -5.01 17.53 -12.40
CA LEU A 281 -6.34 18.06 -12.09
C LEU A 281 -6.51 18.55 -10.63
N VAL A 282 -5.45 18.45 -9.82
CA VAL A 282 -5.44 18.80 -8.38
C VAL A 282 -6.52 18.03 -7.61
N MET A 283 -6.56 16.72 -7.81
CA MET A 283 -7.48 15.78 -7.16
C MET A 283 -6.75 14.50 -6.75
N SER A 284 -7.37 13.67 -5.92
CA SER A 284 -6.83 12.37 -5.52
C SER A 284 -7.63 11.25 -6.14
N ILE A 285 -7.00 10.43 -6.99
CA ILE A 285 -7.58 9.20 -7.52
C ILE A 285 -6.98 8.02 -6.73
N GLY A 286 -7.60 7.74 -5.59
CA GLY A 286 -7.05 6.93 -4.50
C GLY A 286 -7.81 5.63 -4.27
N THR A 287 -7.70 5.06 -3.06
CA THR A 287 -8.45 3.87 -2.61
C THR A 287 -9.92 4.19 -2.32
N GLU A 288 -10.23 5.45 -2.01
CA GLU A 288 -11.56 5.94 -1.61
C GLU A 288 -12.34 6.54 -2.81
N GLY A 289 -11.88 6.34 -4.05
CA GLY A 289 -12.44 6.98 -5.23
C GLY A 289 -11.68 8.24 -5.68
N VAL A 290 -12.41 9.14 -6.34
CA VAL A 290 -11.97 10.47 -6.77
C VAL A 290 -12.34 11.49 -5.71
N ILE A 291 -11.34 12.10 -5.08
CA ILE A 291 -11.53 13.05 -4.00
C ILE A 291 -10.96 14.41 -4.37
N VAL A 292 -11.80 15.43 -4.23
CA VAL A 292 -11.40 16.82 -4.35
C VAL A 292 -11.29 17.45 -2.97
N ARG A 293 -10.33 18.36 -2.83
CA ARG A 293 -10.15 19.17 -1.63
C ARG A 293 -10.17 20.61 -2.05
N SER A 294 -10.96 21.42 -1.38
CA SER A 294 -11.19 22.80 -1.77
C SER A 294 -11.00 23.73 -0.57
N LYS A 295 -10.48 24.94 -0.82
CA LYS A 295 -10.38 26.00 0.16
C LYS A 295 -10.86 27.29 -0.50
N MET A 296 -11.89 27.91 0.07
CA MET A 296 -12.49 29.13 -0.50
C MET A 296 -12.91 28.95 -1.98
N GLY A 297 -13.46 27.78 -2.32
CA GLY A 297 -13.88 27.45 -3.68
C GLY A 297 -12.77 26.99 -4.63
N GLU A 298 -11.49 27.09 -4.24
CA GLU A 298 -10.36 26.65 -5.08
C GLU A 298 -9.86 25.26 -4.71
N ARG A 299 -9.58 24.42 -5.71
CA ARG A 299 -8.98 23.09 -5.52
C ARG A 299 -7.56 23.20 -4.96
N VAL A 300 -7.25 22.39 -3.95
CA VAL A 300 -5.94 22.34 -3.28
C VAL A 300 -5.37 20.93 -3.22
N ALA A 301 -4.05 20.84 -3.32
CA ALA A 301 -3.34 19.56 -3.25
C ALA A 301 -3.59 18.81 -1.93
N SER A 302 -3.52 17.48 -1.99
CA SER A 302 -3.80 16.57 -0.86
C SER A 302 -2.99 16.85 0.42
N ARG A 303 -1.78 17.41 0.30
CA ARG A 303 -0.93 17.84 1.42
C ARG A 303 -1.59 18.90 2.32
N PHE A 304 -2.55 19.65 1.80
CA PHE A 304 -3.30 20.67 2.53
C PHE A 304 -4.58 20.14 3.19
N SER A 305 -4.88 18.84 3.07
CA SER A 305 -6.11 18.22 3.61
C SER A 305 -6.41 18.48 5.09
N ARG A 306 -5.38 18.77 5.90
CA ARG A 306 -5.52 19.07 7.34
C ARG A 306 -5.51 20.56 7.67
N SER A 307 -5.40 21.42 6.65
CA SER A 307 -5.39 22.86 6.83
C SER A 307 -6.80 23.36 7.20
N LYS A 308 -6.85 24.35 8.09
CA LYS A 308 -8.13 24.95 8.51
C LYS A 308 -8.89 25.51 7.29
N GLY A 309 -10.18 25.22 7.22
CA GLY A 309 -11.08 25.69 6.16
C GLY A 309 -10.95 24.93 4.85
N VAL A 310 -10.28 23.77 4.83
CA VAL A 310 -10.28 22.86 3.69
C VAL A 310 -11.46 21.90 3.80
N GLU A 311 -12.27 21.86 2.77
CA GLU A 311 -13.38 20.93 2.60
C GLU A 311 -12.92 19.75 1.75
N THR A 312 -13.52 18.58 1.95
CA THR A 312 -13.22 17.37 1.19
C THR A 312 -14.51 16.80 0.65
N GLU A 313 -14.52 16.53 -0.65
CA GLU A 313 -15.67 16.00 -1.38
C GLU A 313 -15.25 14.75 -2.14
N ASN A 314 -16.11 13.73 -2.14
CA ASN A 314 -15.92 12.52 -2.93
C ASN A 314 -16.77 12.64 -4.20
N ILE A 315 -16.10 12.81 -5.33
CA ILE A 315 -16.74 13.08 -6.63
C ILE A 315 -17.20 11.79 -7.30
N SER A 316 -16.50 10.68 -7.06
CA SER A 316 -16.89 9.39 -7.62
C SER A 316 -16.27 8.23 -6.85
N THR A 317 -17.09 7.21 -6.59
CA THR A 317 -16.67 5.88 -6.16
C THR A 317 -16.98 4.81 -7.20
N ASN A 318 -17.29 5.21 -8.44
CA ASN A 318 -17.62 4.29 -9.53
C ASN A 318 -16.45 4.19 -10.51
N ILE A 319 -15.69 3.09 -10.41
CA ILE A 319 -14.52 2.87 -11.27
C ILE A 319 -14.87 2.80 -12.75
N LYS A 320 -16.11 2.44 -13.11
CA LYS A 320 -16.57 2.35 -14.50
C LYS A 320 -16.85 3.72 -15.12
N THR A 321 -17.08 4.77 -14.33
CA THR A 321 -17.51 6.09 -14.84
C THR A 321 -16.75 7.30 -14.31
N PHE A 322 -15.73 7.10 -13.46
CA PHE A 322 -15.11 8.22 -12.75
C PHE A 322 -14.49 9.32 -13.63
N LEU A 323 -14.08 9.03 -14.87
CA LEU A 323 -13.57 10.05 -15.78
C LEU A 323 -14.69 10.97 -16.26
N ARG A 324 -15.87 10.40 -16.54
CA ARG A 324 -17.09 11.17 -16.81
C ARG A 324 -17.47 12.00 -15.60
N ASP A 325 -17.45 11.41 -14.41
CA ASP A 325 -17.80 12.11 -13.17
C ASP A 325 -16.84 13.29 -12.90
N ILE A 326 -15.55 13.12 -13.19
CA ILE A 326 -14.55 14.19 -13.20
C ILE A 326 -14.93 15.29 -14.20
N ALA A 327 -15.30 14.94 -15.44
CA ALA A 327 -15.68 15.91 -16.46
C ALA A 327 -16.87 16.76 -16.00
N LYS A 328 -17.93 16.10 -15.53
CA LYS A 328 -19.14 16.76 -15.00
C LYS A 328 -18.83 17.70 -13.85
N TYR A 329 -18.03 17.24 -12.89
CA TYR A 329 -17.61 18.07 -11.75
C TYR A 329 -16.82 19.31 -12.18
N ILE A 330 -15.85 19.15 -13.09
CA ILE A 330 -14.98 20.25 -13.53
C ILE A 330 -15.75 21.26 -14.37
N ILE A 331 -16.66 20.80 -15.24
CA ILE A 331 -17.52 21.66 -16.06
C ILE A 331 -18.61 22.32 -15.20
N GLY A 332 -19.01 21.70 -14.10
CA GLY A 332 -20.08 22.16 -13.22
C GLY A 332 -21.48 21.86 -13.77
N SER A 333 -21.63 20.81 -14.58
CA SER A 333 -22.91 20.40 -15.17
C SER A 333 -23.02 18.87 -15.24
N ASP A 334 -24.22 18.35 -14.98
CA ASP A 334 -24.53 16.92 -15.18
C ASP A 334 -24.76 16.57 -16.65
N GLU A 335 -25.18 17.57 -17.44
CA GLU A 335 -25.35 17.49 -18.88
C GLU A 335 -24.13 18.11 -19.55
N ILE A 336 -23.26 17.26 -20.09
CA ILE A 336 -22.04 17.68 -20.80
C ILE A 336 -22.03 17.07 -22.19
N ASN A 337 -21.48 17.80 -23.16
CA ASN A 337 -21.26 17.27 -24.50
C ASN A 337 -19.99 16.40 -24.51
N GLU A 338 -20.14 15.12 -24.17
CA GLU A 338 -19.01 14.18 -24.09
C GLU A 338 -18.38 13.92 -25.46
N ASP A 339 -17.05 13.95 -25.52
CA ASP A 339 -16.34 13.40 -26.68
C ASP A 339 -16.67 11.89 -26.81
N PRO A 340 -16.84 11.35 -28.04
CA PRO A 340 -17.11 9.93 -28.24
C PRO A 340 -16.11 9.00 -27.56
N LEU A 341 -14.84 9.42 -27.42
CA LEU A 341 -13.82 8.62 -26.76
C LEU A 341 -14.08 8.51 -25.25
N LEU A 342 -14.57 9.58 -24.60
CA LEU A 342 -14.99 9.54 -23.19
C LEU A 342 -16.27 8.71 -23.01
N SER A 343 -17.23 8.86 -23.93
CA SER A 343 -18.47 8.09 -23.91
C SER A 343 -18.21 6.58 -23.92
N ASN A 344 -17.24 6.15 -24.73
CA ASN A 344 -16.83 4.74 -24.86
C ASN A 344 -15.84 4.29 -23.78
N ASN A 345 -15.13 5.21 -23.12
CA ASN A 345 -14.14 4.91 -22.07
C ASN A 345 -14.35 5.81 -20.84
N PRO A 346 -15.52 5.76 -20.17
CA PRO A 346 -15.85 6.70 -19.09
C PRO A 346 -15.12 6.39 -17.77
N GLY A 347 -14.37 5.30 -17.71
CA GLY A 347 -13.61 4.84 -16.56
C GLY A 347 -12.85 3.57 -16.92
N VAL A 348 -12.73 2.65 -15.97
CA VAL A 348 -12.08 1.35 -16.14
C VAL A 348 -13.07 0.22 -15.90
N ASN A 349 -13.06 -0.77 -16.80
CA ASN A 349 -13.81 -2.01 -16.61
C ASN A 349 -13.01 -2.96 -15.68
N PRO A 350 -13.51 -3.32 -14.48
CA PRO A 350 -12.82 -4.20 -13.55
C PRO A 350 -12.54 -5.61 -14.10
N GLU A 351 -13.36 -6.07 -15.05
CA GLU A 351 -13.23 -7.40 -15.66
C GLU A 351 -12.16 -7.43 -16.76
N SER A 352 -11.77 -6.28 -17.29
CA SER A 352 -10.84 -6.16 -18.42
C SER A 352 -9.97 -4.91 -18.29
N VAL A 353 -9.19 -4.85 -17.22
CA VAL A 353 -8.31 -3.70 -16.94
C VAL A 353 -7.17 -3.66 -17.94
N THR A 354 -7.04 -2.54 -18.67
CA THR A 354 -5.91 -2.28 -19.57
C THR A 354 -5.42 -0.85 -19.39
N ILE A 355 -4.11 -0.65 -19.56
CA ILE A 355 -3.52 0.69 -19.51
C ILE A 355 -3.96 1.54 -20.71
N GLU A 356 -4.12 0.91 -21.88
CA GLU A 356 -4.63 1.57 -23.09
C GLU A 356 -6.06 2.07 -22.90
N GLY A 357 -6.94 1.27 -22.29
CA GLY A 357 -8.31 1.68 -21.99
C GLY A 357 -8.37 2.91 -21.09
N LEU A 358 -7.55 2.94 -20.03
CA LEU A 358 -7.44 4.12 -19.17
C LEU A 358 -6.87 5.31 -19.94
N ALA A 359 -5.82 5.13 -20.76
CA ALA A 359 -5.21 6.20 -21.55
C ALA A 359 -6.20 6.81 -22.56
N ARG A 360 -7.00 5.98 -23.24
CA ARG A 360 -8.10 6.44 -24.11
C ARG A 360 -9.13 7.25 -23.34
N GLY A 361 -9.52 6.79 -22.15
CA GLY A 361 -10.41 7.54 -21.27
C GLY A 361 -9.83 8.89 -20.86
N VAL A 362 -8.54 8.97 -20.51
CA VAL A 362 -7.87 10.24 -20.18
C VAL A 362 -7.86 11.19 -21.39
N LYS A 363 -7.62 10.67 -22.60
CA LYS A 363 -7.72 11.48 -23.82
C LYS A 363 -9.15 11.95 -24.07
N GLY A 364 -10.15 11.09 -23.92
CA GLY A 364 -11.56 11.48 -24.03
C GLY A 364 -11.93 12.57 -23.03
N LEU A 365 -11.44 12.46 -21.80
CA LEU A 365 -11.59 13.50 -20.77
C LEU A 365 -10.95 14.82 -21.21
N ALA A 366 -9.71 14.79 -21.71
CA ALA A 366 -9.03 16.00 -22.18
C ALA A 366 -9.77 16.67 -23.35
N LEU A 367 -10.23 15.89 -24.34
CA LEU A 367 -11.03 16.37 -25.47
C LEU A 367 -12.36 16.99 -25.00
N THR A 368 -13.04 16.33 -24.07
CA THR A 368 -14.31 16.81 -23.50
C THR A 368 -14.09 18.14 -22.77
N LEU A 369 -13.11 18.21 -21.87
CA LEU A 369 -12.80 19.43 -21.12
C LEU A 369 -12.32 20.57 -22.03
N GLY A 370 -11.55 20.25 -23.08
CA GLY A 370 -11.09 21.22 -24.06
C GLY A 370 -12.21 21.80 -24.92
N SER A 371 -13.18 20.97 -25.34
CA SER A 371 -14.36 21.44 -26.08
C SER A 371 -15.24 22.39 -25.26
N HIS A 372 -15.19 22.30 -23.93
CA HIS A 372 -15.87 23.21 -23.00
C HIS A 372 -14.99 24.40 -22.57
N GLY A 373 -13.78 24.55 -23.14
CA GLY A 373 -12.88 25.66 -22.85
C GLY A 373 -12.27 25.65 -21.44
N VAL A 374 -12.29 24.49 -20.74
CA VAL A 374 -11.78 24.38 -19.36
C VAL A 374 -10.25 24.18 -19.36
N TYR A 375 -9.72 23.40 -20.29
CA TYR A 375 -8.30 23.10 -20.39
C TYR A 375 -7.82 23.09 -21.84
N ASP A 376 -6.54 23.38 -22.06
CA ASP A 376 -5.90 23.07 -23.35
C ASP A 376 -5.61 21.56 -23.43
N ILE A 377 -6.04 20.94 -24.54
CA ILE A 377 -5.95 19.49 -24.75
C ILE A 377 -4.48 19.04 -24.76
N ASN A 378 -3.62 19.77 -25.48
CA ASN A 378 -2.23 19.40 -25.65
C ASN A 378 -1.45 19.61 -24.36
N GLU A 379 -1.69 20.71 -23.66
CA GLU A 379 -1.08 21.00 -22.36
C GLU A 379 -1.42 19.90 -21.35
N MET A 380 -2.69 19.51 -21.26
CA MET A 380 -3.15 18.45 -20.36
C MET A 380 -2.48 17.12 -20.68
N LEU A 381 -2.54 16.66 -21.92
CA LEU A 381 -1.99 15.35 -22.30
C LEU A 381 -0.47 15.29 -22.15
N ASN A 382 0.26 16.34 -22.54
CA ASN A 382 1.71 16.41 -22.35
C ASN A 382 2.07 16.40 -20.86
N SER A 383 1.39 17.21 -20.04
CA SER A 383 1.67 17.27 -18.59
C SER A 383 1.39 15.95 -17.89
N VAL A 384 0.29 15.27 -18.26
CA VAL A 384 -0.03 13.93 -17.72
C VAL A 384 1.03 12.92 -18.16
N LEU A 385 1.46 12.95 -19.43
CA LEU A 385 2.48 12.03 -19.95
C LEU A 385 3.84 12.22 -19.28
N GLU A 386 4.26 13.47 -19.06
CA GLU A 386 5.50 13.81 -18.35
C GLU A 386 5.48 13.32 -16.89
N ASN A 387 4.40 13.62 -16.16
CA ASN A 387 4.22 13.17 -14.78
C ASN A 387 4.16 11.63 -14.69
N TYR A 388 3.53 10.99 -15.66
CA TYR A 388 3.48 9.54 -15.77
C TYR A 388 4.89 8.94 -15.94
N SER A 389 5.67 9.47 -16.89
CA SER A 389 7.06 9.06 -17.13
C SER A 389 7.94 9.23 -15.89
N ALA A 390 7.83 10.37 -15.20
CA ALA A 390 8.55 10.64 -13.96
C ALA A 390 8.17 9.63 -12.85
N GLY A 391 6.88 9.30 -12.72
CA GLY A 391 6.39 8.29 -11.78
C GLY A 391 6.95 6.88 -12.06
N LEU A 392 6.99 6.49 -13.34
CA LEU A 392 7.56 5.22 -13.77
C LEU A 392 9.04 5.11 -13.42
N ARG A 393 9.84 6.14 -13.75
CA ARG A 393 11.28 6.21 -13.45
C ARG A 393 11.55 6.12 -11.95
N LYS A 394 10.83 6.93 -11.16
CA LYS A 394 10.97 6.97 -9.70
C LYS A 394 10.77 5.60 -9.04
N ASN A 395 9.81 4.80 -9.52
CA ASN A 395 9.56 3.46 -8.98
C ASN A 395 10.74 2.52 -9.22
N ILE A 396 11.33 2.55 -10.41
CA ILE A 396 12.50 1.74 -10.75
C ILE A 396 13.74 2.20 -9.99
N GLU A 397 13.99 3.50 -9.91
CA GLU A 397 15.09 4.05 -9.12
C GLU A 397 15.00 3.67 -7.64
N ASN A 398 13.79 3.67 -7.08
CA ASN A 398 13.56 3.24 -5.71
C ASN A 398 13.89 1.75 -5.51
N LYS A 399 13.57 0.90 -6.48
CA LYS A 399 13.96 -0.53 -6.46
C LYS A 399 15.48 -0.71 -6.63
N LYS A 400 16.12 0.07 -7.52
CA LYS A 400 17.59 0.07 -7.64
C LYS A 400 18.28 0.46 -6.34
N LYS A 401 17.80 1.51 -5.67
CA LYS A 401 18.29 1.95 -4.35
C LYS A 401 18.10 0.89 -3.27
N ARG A 402 17.16 -0.02 -3.45
CA ARG A 402 16.88 -1.13 -2.56
C ARG A 402 17.60 -2.41 -2.95
N GLY A 403 18.42 -2.44 -4.02
CA GLY A 403 19.31 -3.56 -4.32
C GLY A 403 18.73 -4.66 -5.20
N ILE A 404 17.71 -4.37 -6.01
CA ILE A 404 17.21 -5.31 -7.04
C ILE A 404 18.35 -5.76 -7.97
N ASP A 405 18.32 -7.02 -8.42
CA ASP A 405 19.30 -7.56 -9.35
C ASP A 405 19.23 -6.89 -10.73
N GLU A 406 20.38 -6.79 -11.41
CA GLU A 406 20.51 -6.04 -12.67
C GLU A 406 19.62 -6.61 -13.79
N LYS A 407 19.41 -7.93 -13.82
CA LYS A 407 18.55 -8.59 -14.82
C LYS A 407 17.08 -8.20 -14.63
N LYS A 408 16.58 -8.20 -13.39
CA LYS A 408 15.23 -7.71 -13.07
C LYS A 408 15.12 -6.20 -13.25
N TYR A 409 16.17 -5.44 -12.94
CA TYR A 409 16.22 -4.00 -13.18
C TYR A 409 16.00 -3.68 -14.66
N GLN A 410 16.75 -4.34 -15.56
CA GLN A 410 16.60 -4.14 -17.00
C GLN A 410 15.21 -4.54 -17.51
N LYS A 411 14.68 -5.70 -17.07
CA LYS A 411 13.30 -6.11 -17.41
C LYS A 411 12.24 -5.08 -17.02
N LEU A 412 12.43 -4.40 -15.88
CA LEU A 412 11.51 -3.35 -15.46
C LEU A 412 11.66 -2.09 -16.33
N LEU A 413 12.87 -1.73 -16.75
CA LEU A 413 13.08 -0.62 -17.69
C LEU A 413 12.36 -0.89 -19.02
N ASP A 414 12.57 -2.06 -19.60
CA ASP A 414 11.94 -2.45 -20.87
C ASP A 414 10.42 -2.43 -20.76
N LEU A 415 9.87 -2.93 -19.64
CA LEU A 415 8.43 -2.85 -19.36
C LEU A 415 7.93 -1.41 -19.26
N ASN A 416 8.65 -0.56 -18.52
CA ASN A 416 8.30 0.85 -18.37
C ASN A 416 8.30 1.59 -19.71
N ASP A 417 9.29 1.33 -20.56
CA ASP A 417 9.38 1.94 -21.88
C ASP A 417 8.23 1.46 -22.77
N LYS A 418 7.90 0.16 -22.75
CA LYS A 418 6.75 -0.39 -23.48
C LYS A 418 5.45 0.31 -23.08
N VAL A 419 5.12 0.36 -21.78
CA VAL A 419 3.86 0.96 -21.32
C VAL A 419 3.84 2.47 -21.53
N PHE A 420 4.98 3.14 -21.45
CA PHE A 420 5.10 4.56 -21.78
C PHE A 420 4.77 4.82 -23.25
N GLN A 421 5.30 4.01 -24.18
CA GLN A 421 4.99 4.16 -25.60
C GLN A 421 3.53 3.87 -25.92
N GLN A 422 2.91 2.87 -25.25
CA GLN A 422 1.47 2.61 -25.40
C GLN A 422 0.63 3.84 -24.99
N VAL A 423 0.88 4.41 -23.80
CA VAL A 423 0.15 5.60 -23.34
C VAL A 423 0.38 6.79 -24.26
N LYS A 424 1.63 7.01 -24.69
CA LYS A 424 1.99 8.08 -25.63
C LYS A 424 1.24 7.94 -26.96
N GLN A 425 1.20 6.73 -27.52
CA GLN A 425 0.46 6.43 -28.75
C GLN A 425 -1.03 6.70 -28.60
N GLU A 426 -1.66 6.27 -27.51
CA GLU A 426 -3.08 6.51 -27.25
C GLU A 426 -3.38 8.02 -27.12
N PHE A 427 -2.48 8.78 -26.49
CA PHE A 427 -2.59 10.23 -26.42
C PHE A 427 -2.45 10.87 -27.82
N GLY A 428 -1.66 10.26 -28.72
CA GLY A 428 -1.39 10.78 -30.06
C GLY A 428 -0.29 11.84 -30.07
N ILE A 429 0.72 11.67 -29.20
CA ILE A 429 1.89 12.55 -29.02
C ILE A 429 3.16 11.84 -29.51
#